data_AF-A0A7V9K5U8-F1
#
_entry.id   AF-A0A7V9K5U8-F1
#
_cell.length_a   1.000
_cell.length_b   1.000
_cell.length_c   1.000
_cell.angle_alpha   90.00
_cell.angle_beta   90.00
_cell.angle_gamma   90.00
#
_symmetry.space_group_name_H-M   'P 1'
#
loop_
_entity.id
_entity.type
_entity.pdbx_description
1 polymer ?
#
loop_
_entity_poly.entity_id
_entity_poly.type
_entity_poly.pdbx_seq_one_letter_code
_entity_poly.pdbx_strand_id
1 'polypeptide(L)'
;AEMFERDAYRDYLELHGLSVQLTEALAERWHARIRAELGIDGGDASTLAGILKQGYTGERYSFGYPACPDLEDRATLVRLLEPERIGVTLSEELQLHPEQSTDALILHHPEAAYYNAR
;
A
#
# COMPACT_ATOMS: atom_id res chain seq x y z
N ALA A 1 -3.09 -3.45 23.90
CA ALA A 1 -3.12 -3.29 25.37
C ALA A 1 -3.06 -4.65 26.07
N GLU A 2 -4.03 -5.55 25.87
CA GLU A 2 -4.10 -6.84 26.60
C GLU A 2 -2.85 -7.73 26.46
N MET A 3 -2.30 -7.91 25.25
CA MET A 3 -1.10 -8.73 25.04
C MET A 3 0.16 -8.12 25.70
N PHE A 4 0.24 -6.79 25.75
CA PHE A 4 1.33 -6.08 26.42
C PHE A 4 1.21 -6.22 27.95
N GLU A 5 0.01 -6.05 28.49
CA GLU A 5 -0.27 -6.19 29.94
C GLU A 5 0.00 -7.61 30.47
N ARG A 6 -0.05 -8.63 29.60
CA ARG A 6 0.18 -10.03 29.95
C ARG A 6 1.59 -10.52 29.59
N ASP A 7 2.51 -9.63 29.22
CA ASP A 7 3.88 -9.94 28.79
C ASP A 7 3.95 -10.95 27.62
N ALA A 8 2.91 -11.00 26.78
CA ALA A 8 2.81 -11.89 25.62
C ALA A 8 3.53 -11.29 24.39
N TYR A 9 4.79 -10.88 24.55
CA TYR A 9 5.55 -10.14 23.53
C TYR A 9 5.73 -10.91 22.23
N ARG A 10 5.89 -12.24 22.32
CA ARG A 10 6.01 -13.11 21.14
C ARG A 10 4.73 -13.09 20.31
N ASP A 11 3.58 -13.29 20.95
CA ASP A 11 2.28 -13.32 20.28
C ASP A 11 1.97 -11.96 19.64
N TYR A 12 2.32 -10.87 20.35
CA TYR A 12 2.24 -9.52 19.80
C TYR A 12 3.11 -9.35 18.54
N LEU A 13 4.37 -9.77 18.59
CA LEU A 13 5.29 -9.67 17.46
C LEU A 13 4.81 -10.50 16.26
N GLU A 14 4.32 -11.71 16.50
CA GLU A 14 3.80 -12.60 15.45
C GLU A 14 2.52 -12.03 14.83
N LEU A 15 1.60 -11.50 15.64
CA LEU A 15 0.38 -10.85 15.15
C LEU A 15 0.70 -9.58 14.35
N HIS A 16 1.59 -8.73 14.87
CA HIS A 16 2.03 -7.53 14.18
C HIS A 16 2.66 -7.89 12.83
N GLY A 17 3.59 -8.86 12.79
CA GLY A 17 4.21 -9.33 11.56
C GLY A 17 3.19 -9.85 10.54
N LEU A 18 2.22 -10.66 10.99
CA LEU A 18 1.14 -11.14 10.12
C LEU A 18 0.30 -9.99 9.56
N SER A 19 -0.05 -9.02 10.39
CA SER A 19 -0.89 -7.87 10.00
C SER A 19 -0.20 -6.97 8.96
N VAL A 20 1.12 -6.75 9.09
CA VAL A 20 1.93 -6.03 8.10
C VAL A 20 1.95 -6.79 6.78
N GLN A 21 2.22 -8.09 6.80
CA GLN A 21 2.25 -8.91 5.57
C GLN A 21 0.89 -8.97 4.87
N LEU A 22 -0.20 -9.03 5.63
CA LEU A 22 -1.56 -9.00 5.07
C LEU A 22 -1.88 -7.66 4.42
N THR A 23 -1.41 -6.55 4.98
CA THR A 23 -1.60 -5.21 4.41
C THR A 23 -0.93 -5.10 3.04
N GLU A 24 0.33 -5.53 2.94
CA GLU A 24 1.08 -5.55 1.67
C GLU A 24 0.47 -6.53 0.65
N ALA A 25 0.05 -7.71 1.09
CA ALA A 25 -0.61 -8.69 0.24
C ALA A 25 -1.95 -8.16 -0.32
N LEU A 26 -2.72 -7.44 0.50
CA LEU A 26 -3.96 -6.79 0.06
C LEU A 26 -3.68 -5.66 -0.95
N ALA A 27 -2.64 -4.86 -0.71
CA ALA A 27 -2.21 -3.81 -1.64
C ALA A 27 -1.89 -4.40 -3.02
N GLU A 28 -1.11 -5.49 -3.05
CA GLU A 28 -0.76 -6.16 -4.30
C GLU A 28 -1.96 -6.83 -4.96
N ARG A 29 -2.84 -7.45 -4.18
CA ARG A 29 -4.08 -8.03 -4.70
C ARG A 29 -4.97 -6.97 -5.37
N TRP A 30 -5.12 -5.81 -4.75
CA TRP A 30 -5.90 -4.70 -5.33
C TRP A 30 -5.24 -4.16 -6.59
N HIS A 31 -3.91 -4.01 -6.59
CA HIS A 31 -3.19 -3.56 -7.78
C HIS A 31 -3.35 -4.54 -8.94
N ALA A 32 -3.17 -5.85 -8.71
CA ALA A 32 -3.41 -6.89 -9.71
C ALA A 32 -4.85 -6.87 -10.24
N ARG A 33 -5.84 -6.70 -9.35
CA ARG A 33 -7.24 -6.58 -9.74
C ARG A 33 -7.49 -5.36 -10.64
N ILE A 34 -6.93 -4.20 -10.30
CA ILE A 34 -7.04 -2.99 -11.11
C ILE A 34 -6.47 -3.22 -12.52
N ARG A 35 -5.28 -3.84 -12.62
CA ARG A 35 -4.69 -4.16 -13.93
C ARG A 35 -5.57 -5.10 -14.76
N ALA A 36 -6.15 -6.11 -14.13
CA ALA A 36 -7.08 -7.04 -14.78
C ALA A 36 -8.38 -6.34 -15.23
N GLU A 37 -8.97 -5.49 -14.38
CA GLU A 37 -10.19 -4.73 -14.72
C GLU A 37 -9.95 -3.70 -15.84
N LEU A 38 -8.74 -3.17 -15.95
CA LEU A 38 -8.31 -2.28 -17.04
C LEU A 38 -7.85 -3.04 -18.31
N GLY A 39 -7.69 -4.37 -18.25
CA GLY A 39 -7.22 -5.19 -19.37
C GLY A 39 -5.75 -5.00 -19.73
N ILE A 40 -4.90 -4.62 -18.76
CA ILE A 40 -3.46 -4.36 -18.95
C ILE A 40 -2.56 -5.40 -18.24
N ASP A 41 -3.16 -6.48 -17.74
CA ASP A 41 -2.51 -7.59 -17.03
C ASP A 41 -1.84 -8.61 -17.97
N GLY A 42 -1.98 -8.45 -19.29
CA GLY A 42 -1.40 -9.36 -20.29
C GLY A 42 0.14 -9.48 -20.24
N GLY A 43 0.81 -8.53 -19.59
CA GLY A 43 2.27 -8.52 -19.37
C GLY A 43 2.68 -8.90 -17.94
N ASP A 44 1.76 -9.28 -17.06
CA ASP A 44 2.07 -9.61 -15.68
C ASP A 44 2.95 -10.87 -15.59
N ALA A 45 3.96 -10.83 -14.72
CA ALA A 45 4.85 -11.94 -14.49
C ALA A 45 4.07 -13.15 -13.94
N SER A 46 4.35 -14.33 -14.48
CA SER A 46 3.69 -15.58 -14.10
C SER A 46 4.08 -16.11 -12.71
N THR A 47 5.00 -15.45 -12.02
CA THR A 47 5.50 -15.86 -10.70
C THR A 47 5.41 -14.71 -9.71
N LEU A 48 5.14 -15.04 -8.45
CA LEU A 48 5.14 -14.06 -7.37
C LEU A 48 6.46 -13.30 -7.29
N ALA A 49 7.60 -13.99 -7.46
CA ALA A 49 8.91 -13.35 -7.45
C ALA A 49 9.09 -12.31 -8.59
N GLY A 50 8.44 -12.53 -9.73
CA GLY A 50 8.40 -11.55 -10.82
C GLY A 50 7.50 -10.36 -10.49
N ILE A 51 6.32 -10.60 -9.92
CA ILE A 51 5.41 -9.54 -9.46
C ILE A 51 6.06 -8.66 -8.40
N LEU A 52 6.75 -9.25 -7.41
CA LEU A 52 7.49 -8.53 -6.37
C LEU A 52 8.68 -7.73 -6.92
N LYS A 53 9.13 -8.02 -8.15
CA LYS A 53 10.13 -7.24 -8.90
C LYS A 53 9.47 -6.27 -9.89
N GLN A 54 8.19 -5.95 -9.72
CA GLN A 54 7.42 -5.04 -10.56
C GLN A 54 7.34 -5.51 -12.03
N GLY A 55 7.31 -6.83 -12.25
CA GLY A 55 7.10 -7.42 -13.57
C GLY A 55 5.64 -7.31 -14.02
N TYR A 56 5.10 -6.11 -14.13
CA TYR A 56 3.73 -5.81 -14.58
C TYR A 56 3.67 -4.43 -15.24
N THR A 57 2.55 -4.09 -15.89
CA THR A 57 2.34 -2.77 -16.51
C THR A 57 1.82 -1.76 -15.50
N GLY A 58 2.38 -0.55 -15.50
CA GLY A 58 2.00 0.53 -14.58
C GLY A 58 2.74 0.47 -13.25
N GLU A 59 2.45 1.41 -12.37
CA GLU A 59 3.08 1.53 -11.05
C GLU A 59 2.10 1.93 -9.96
N ARG A 60 2.46 1.56 -8.72
CA ARG A 60 1.79 1.94 -7.48
C ARG A 60 2.75 2.80 -6.65
N TYR A 61 2.47 4.09 -6.52
CA TYR A 61 3.30 5.03 -5.78
C TYR A 61 2.69 5.38 -4.42
N SER A 62 3.49 5.29 -3.36
CA SER A 62 3.07 5.69 -2.01
C SER A 62 3.70 7.03 -1.61
N PHE A 63 2.98 7.82 -0.82
CA PHE A 63 3.48 9.10 -0.30
C PHE A 63 4.60 8.88 0.72
N GLY A 64 5.61 9.75 0.69
CA GLY A 64 6.85 9.66 1.47
C GLY A 64 7.96 8.87 0.77
N TYR A 65 7.69 8.25 -0.39
CA TYR A 65 8.71 7.57 -1.22
C TYR A 65 9.32 8.53 -2.25
N PRO A 66 10.47 8.21 -2.85
CA PRO A 66 11.20 9.13 -3.75
C PRO A 66 10.37 9.72 -4.91
N ALA A 67 9.40 8.98 -5.44
CA ALA A 67 8.54 9.44 -6.54
C ALA A 67 7.42 10.38 -6.05
N CYS A 68 7.02 10.29 -4.78
CA CYS A 68 5.98 11.10 -4.13
C CYS A 68 6.47 11.52 -2.73
N PRO A 69 7.50 12.38 -2.64
CA PRO A 69 8.23 12.60 -1.38
C PRO A 69 7.42 13.38 -0.33
N ASP A 70 6.42 14.15 -0.76
CA ASP A 70 5.69 15.07 0.10
C ASP A 70 4.48 14.35 0.73
N LEU A 71 4.57 14.07 2.03
CA LEU A 71 3.53 13.36 2.77
C LEU A 71 2.20 14.13 2.82
N GLU A 72 2.23 15.46 2.72
CA GLU A 72 1.05 16.33 2.77
C GLU A 72 0.04 16.00 1.66
N ASP A 73 0.51 15.50 0.51
CA ASP A 73 -0.34 15.11 -0.60
C ASP A 73 -1.31 13.96 -0.25
N ARG A 74 -0.98 13.15 0.77
CA ARG A 74 -1.87 12.11 1.31
C ARG A 74 -3.22 12.68 1.75
N ALA A 75 -3.25 13.91 2.29
CA ALA A 75 -4.50 14.53 2.71
C ALA A 75 -5.48 14.75 1.54
N THR A 76 -4.95 14.98 0.33
CA THR A 76 -5.78 15.06 -0.88
C THR A 76 -6.36 13.70 -1.25
N LEU A 77 -5.56 12.62 -1.19
CA LEU A 77 -6.07 11.28 -1.47
C LEU A 77 -7.16 10.86 -0.47
N VAL A 78 -6.93 11.08 0.83
CA VAL A 78 -7.89 10.75 1.90
C VAL A 78 -9.22 11.48 1.68
N ARG A 79 -9.19 12.78 1.35
CA ARG A 79 -10.38 13.56 1.03
C ARG A 79 -11.16 13.01 -0.18
N LEU A 80 -10.47 12.45 -1.17
CA LEU A 80 -11.09 11.90 -2.38
C LEU A 80 -11.70 10.50 -2.16
N LEU A 81 -11.06 9.68 -1.32
CA LEU A 81 -11.45 8.27 -1.13
C LEU A 81 -12.41 8.05 0.05
N GLU A 82 -12.45 9.00 0.99
CA GLU A 82 -13.24 8.92 2.24
C GLU A 82 -13.02 7.58 2.96
N PRO A 83 -11.75 7.24 3.31
CA PRO A 83 -11.38 5.92 3.82
C PRO A 83 -12.01 5.58 5.18
N GLU A 84 -12.64 6.54 5.84
CA GLU A 84 -13.44 6.34 7.06
C GLU A 84 -14.57 5.32 6.82
N ARG A 85 -15.04 5.18 5.56
CA ARG A 85 -16.01 4.14 5.15
C ARG A 85 -15.53 2.72 5.39
N ILE A 86 -14.22 2.50 5.50
CA ILE A 86 -13.59 1.22 5.86
C ILE A 86 -12.90 1.28 7.23
N GLY A 87 -13.16 2.32 8.02
CA GLY A 87 -12.58 2.49 9.36
C GLY A 87 -11.12 2.96 9.38
N VAL A 88 -10.62 3.50 8.27
CA VAL A 88 -9.27 4.08 8.20
C VAL A 88 -9.35 5.59 8.33
N THR A 89 -8.47 6.19 9.14
CA THR A 89 -8.39 7.63 9.40
C THR A 89 -6.98 8.16 9.19
N LEU A 90 -6.83 9.46 9.01
CA LEU A 90 -5.52 10.14 8.89
C LEU A 90 -5.23 10.94 10.17
N SER A 91 -4.07 10.72 10.80
CA SER A 91 -3.64 11.52 11.96
C SER A 91 -3.18 12.92 11.58
N GLU A 92 -2.94 13.76 12.59
CA GLU A 92 -2.32 15.08 12.43
C GLU A 92 -0.92 14.98 11.79
N GLU A 93 -0.18 13.90 12.07
CA GLU A 93 1.13 13.59 11.49
C GLU A 93 1.06 12.85 10.15
N LEU A 94 -0.12 12.82 9.50
CA LEU A 94 -0.32 12.21 8.18
C LEU A 94 -0.09 10.69 8.14
N GLN A 95 -0.26 10.01 9.28
CA GLN A 95 -0.21 8.55 9.36
C GLN A 95 -1.61 7.97 9.21
N LEU A 96 -1.71 6.84 8.51
CA LEU A 96 -2.95 6.10 8.43
C LEU A 96 -3.17 5.31 9.72
N HIS A 97 -4.40 5.33 10.23
CA HIS A 97 -4.82 4.56 11.39
C HIS A 97 -6.00 3.65 11.05
N PRO A 98 -5.89 2.33 11.27
CA PRO A 98 -4.74 1.62 11.86
C PRO A 98 -3.47 1.68 10.99
N GLU A 99 -2.29 1.53 11.59
CA GLU A 99 -0.99 1.62 10.89
C GLU A 99 -0.84 0.54 9.82
N GLN A 100 -1.54 -0.59 9.97
CA GLN A 100 -1.71 -1.64 8.96
C GLN A 100 -2.71 -1.23 7.89
N SER A 101 -2.46 -0.06 7.31
CA SER A 101 -3.19 0.50 6.18
C SER A 101 -2.17 1.02 5.19
N THR A 102 -2.52 1.02 3.92
CA THR A 102 -1.66 1.59 2.88
C THR A 102 -2.51 2.35 1.88
N ASP A 103 -1.88 3.33 1.28
CA ASP A 103 -2.44 4.15 0.23
C ASP A 103 -1.45 4.29 -0.92
N ALA A 104 -2.00 4.57 -2.09
CA ALA A 104 -1.20 4.80 -3.26
C ALA A 104 -1.93 5.53 -4.37
N LEU A 105 -1.14 6.19 -5.21
CA LEU A 105 -1.51 6.59 -6.56
C LEU A 105 -1.21 5.42 -7.50
N ILE A 106 -2.19 5.04 -8.32
CA ILE A 106 -2.04 4.00 -9.34
C ILE A 106 -1.93 4.67 -10.71
N LEU A 107 -0.81 4.46 -11.40
CA LEU A 107 -0.59 4.96 -12.75
C LEU A 107 -0.47 3.79 -13.72
N HIS A 108 -1.38 3.71 -14.68
CA HIS A 108 -1.48 2.59 -15.62
C HIS A 108 -0.64 2.76 -16.90
N HIS A 109 0.16 3.83 -17.00
CA HIS A 109 0.97 4.09 -18.20
C HIS A 109 2.08 3.03 -18.35
N PRO A 110 2.35 2.49 -19.55
CA PRO A 110 3.35 1.43 -19.74
C PRO A 110 4.79 1.88 -19.47
N GLU A 111 5.05 3.18 -19.50
CA GLU A 111 6.35 3.77 -19.12
C GLU A 111 6.39 4.28 -17.68
N ALA A 112 5.35 4.04 -16.88
CA ALA A 112 5.40 4.35 -15.46
C ALA A 112 6.55 3.56 -14.82
N ALA A 113 7.39 4.25 -14.07
CA ALA A 113 8.50 3.67 -13.34
C ALA A 113 8.73 4.45 -12.05
N TYR A 114 9.37 3.84 -11.05
CA TYR A 114 9.90 4.59 -9.93
C TYR A 114 11.05 5.52 -10.35
N TYR A 115 10.98 6.76 -9.90
CA TYR A 115 12.01 7.77 -10.09
C TYR A 115 12.23 8.52 -8.78
N ASN A 116 13.34 9.25 -8.70
CA ASN A 116 13.55 10.22 -7.63
C ASN A 116 13.08 11.59 -8.13
N ALA A 117 12.08 12.16 -7.47
CA ALA A 117 11.56 13.49 -7.80
C ALA A 117 12.47 14.63 -7.28
N ARG A 118 13.48 14.30 -6.46
CA ARG A 118 14.47 15.23 -5.89
C ARG A 118 15.85 15.07 -6.50
#